data_AF-A0A7C7L652-F1
#
_entry.id   AF-A0A7C7L652-F1
#
_cell.length_a   1.000
_cell.length_b   1.000
_cell.length_c   1.000
_cell.angle_alpha   90.00
_cell.angle_beta   90.00
_cell.angle_gamma   90.00
#
_symmetry.space_group_name_H-M   'P 1'
#
loop_
_entity.id
_entity.type
_entity.pdbx_description
1 polymer ?
#
loop_
_entity_poly.entity_id
_entity_poly.type
_entity_poly.pdbx_seq_one_letter_code
_entity_poly.pdbx_strand_id
1 'polypeptide(L)'
;MKARLIVYLALSVVITLVFPWVRQLPLGVYLPDAWLLLLLLAVPTPMPHSARKPVLLAFCLAILRSSVCLCSPIASCASMFSALLVREALTLRLSDSLFVYRFSCGVLASVPMALIDINIAGQYQLHVPYSIWVWRVLLTGLVVALVKRRATGPMFGGKR
;
A
#
# COMPACT_ATOMS: atom_id res chain seq x y z
N MET A 1 -21.37 4.62 -1.12
CA MET A 1 -20.29 3.64 -0.75
C MET A 1 -19.80 2.79 -1.92
N LYS A 2 -20.67 2.21 -2.76
CA LYS A 2 -20.27 1.42 -3.95
C LYS A 2 -19.43 2.22 -4.95
N ALA A 3 -19.81 3.48 -5.22
CA ALA A 3 -19.12 4.35 -6.18
C ALA A 3 -17.62 4.56 -5.85
N ARG A 4 -17.25 4.77 -4.58
CA ARG A 4 -15.84 4.96 -4.21
C ARG A 4 -15.01 3.68 -4.36
N LEU A 5 -15.57 2.53 -4.01
CA LEU A 5 -14.91 1.24 -4.23
C LEU A 5 -14.68 0.99 -5.73
N ILE A 6 -15.70 1.26 -6.56
CA ILE A 6 -15.60 1.14 -8.02
C ILE A 6 -14.53 2.08 -8.57
N VAL A 7 -14.45 3.32 -8.08
CA VAL A 7 -13.40 4.28 -8.48
C VAL A 7 -12.00 3.76 -8.14
N TYR A 8 -11.78 3.24 -6.92
CA TYR A 8 -10.49 2.66 -6.56
C TYR A 8 -10.15 1.41 -7.36
N LEU A 9 -11.15 0.59 -7.68
CA LEU A 9 -10.97 -0.61 -8.50
C LEU A 9 -10.64 -0.24 -9.95
N ALA A 10 -11.36 0.73 -10.54
CA ALA A 10 -11.04 1.28 -11.86
C ALA A 10 -9.64 1.90 -11.88
N LEU A 11 -9.29 2.68 -10.85
CA LEU A 11 -7.95 3.27 -10.71
C LEU A 11 -6.88 2.18 -10.61
N SER A 12 -7.15 1.09 -9.89
CA SER A 12 -6.21 -0.04 -9.82
C SER A 12 -5.99 -0.73 -11.15
N VAL A 13 -7.02 -0.85 -12.01
CA VAL A 13 -6.88 -1.39 -13.36
C VAL A 13 -6.03 -0.46 -14.23
N VAL A 14 -6.28 0.85 -14.18
CA VAL A 14 -5.46 1.86 -14.90
C VAL A 14 -4.01 1.81 -14.44
N ILE A 15 -3.76 1.75 -13.12
CA ILE A 15 -2.41 1.59 -12.57
C ILE A 15 -1.78 0.29 -13.08
N THR A 16 -2.52 -0.81 -13.09
CA THR A 16 -2.00 -2.11 -13.54
C THR A 16 -1.55 -2.07 -15.01
N LEU A 17 -2.23 -1.29 -15.85
CA LEU A 17 -1.87 -1.10 -17.26
C LEU A 17 -0.72 -0.11 -17.47
N VAL A 18 -0.70 1.00 -16.74
CA VAL A 18 0.22 2.14 -16.99
C VAL A 18 1.52 2.02 -16.19
N PHE A 19 1.45 1.56 -14.94
CA PHE A 19 2.58 1.52 -14.02
C PHE A 19 3.79 0.71 -14.52
N PRO A 20 3.65 -0.40 -15.27
CA PRO A 20 4.80 -1.13 -15.81
C PRO A 20 5.62 -0.28 -16.77
N TRP A 21 4.94 0.50 -17.62
CA TRP A 21 5.57 1.43 -18.56
C TRP A 21 6.28 2.56 -17.82
N VAL A 22 5.64 3.12 -16.79
CA VAL A 22 6.25 4.17 -15.95
C VAL A 22 7.50 3.64 -15.24
N ARG A 23 7.50 2.37 -14.85
CA ARG A 23 8.64 1.72 -14.15
C ARG A 23 9.86 1.50 -15.07
N GLN A 24 9.67 1.50 -16.39
CA GLN A 24 10.75 1.41 -17.37
C GLN A 24 11.49 2.75 -17.57
N LEU A 25 10.96 3.88 -17.07
CA LEU A 25 11.63 5.17 -17.13
C LEU A 25 12.90 5.18 -16.24
N PRO A 26 13.87 6.09 -16.49
CA PRO A 26 15.15 6.14 -15.75
C PRO A 26 14.98 6.27 -14.23
N LEU A 27 13.94 6.99 -13.79
CA LEU A 27 13.61 7.17 -12.37
C LEU A 27 12.54 6.17 -11.88
N GLY A 28 12.00 5.34 -12.78
CA GLY A 28 10.90 4.43 -12.50
C GLY A 28 11.24 3.38 -11.45
N VAL A 29 12.52 3.01 -11.35
CA VAL A 29 13.01 2.06 -10.35
C VAL A 29 12.86 2.59 -8.92
N TYR A 30 12.87 3.92 -8.72
CA TYR A 30 12.73 4.54 -7.40
C TYR A 30 11.27 4.71 -6.95
N LEU A 31 10.31 4.50 -7.85
CA LEU A 31 8.90 4.69 -7.52
C LEU A 31 8.43 3.68 -6.47
N PRO A 32 7.66 4.14 -5.46
CA PRO A 32 7.03 3.28 -4.47
C PRO A 32 5.98 2.39 -5.14
N ASP A 33 5.59 1.33 -4.43
CA ASP A 33 4.60 0.41 -4.98
C ASP A 33 3.21 1.04 -5.06
N ALA A 34 2.68 1.18 -6.29
CA ALA A 34 1.43 1.88 -6.52
C ALA A 34 0.21 1.12 -5.95
N TRP A 35 0.21 -0.21 -5.99
CA TRP A 35 -0.88 -1.01 -5.41
C TRP A 35 -0.90 -0.89 -3.89
N LEU A 36 0.28 -0.92 -3.25
CA LEU A 36 0.41 -0.68 -1.81
C LEU A 36 -0.04 0.72 -1.43
N LEU A 37 0.42 1.75 -2.15
CA LEU A 37 0.02 3.13 -1.91
C LEU A 37 -1.49 3.30 -2.04
N LEU A 38 -2.09 2.74 -3.09
CA LEU A 38 -3.54 2.77 -3.27
C LEU A 38 -4.24 2.10 -2.10
N LEU A 39 -3.74 0.95 -1.62
CA LEU A 39 -4.30 0.25 -0.46
C LEU A 39 -4.21 1.09 0.82
N LEU A 40 -3.03 1.66 1.09
CA LEU A 40 -2.78 2.49 2.28
C LEU A 40 -3.59 3.79 2.26
N LEU A 41 -3.87 4.35 1.09
CA LEU A 41 -4.67 5.57 0.93
C LEU A 41 -6.18 5.30 0.91
N ALA A 42 -6.60 4.19 0.30
CA ALA A 42 -8.02 3.84 0.16
C ALA A 42 -8.63 3.31 1.47
N VAL A 43 -7.84 2.58 2.28
CA VAL A 43 -8.34 2.02 3.54
C VAL A 43 -8.33 3.09 4.64
N PRO A 44 -9.50 3.42 5.23
CA PRO A 44 -9.61 4.40 6.31
C PRO A 44 -8.92 3.91 7.60
N THR A 45 -8.45 4.85 8.43
CA THR A 45 -7.93 4.58 9.78
C THR A 45 -8.69 5.35 10.84
N PRO A 46 -9.06 4.73 11.98
CA PRO A 46 -8.94 3.28 12.27
C PRO A 46 -9.84 2.44 11.36
N MET A 47 -9.49 1.16 11.17
CA MET A 47 -10.25 0.26 10.29
C MET A 47 -11.69 0.14 10.79
N PRO A 48 -12.69 0.16 9.90
CA PRO A 48 -14.09 0.01 10.31
C PRO A 48 -14.33 -1.34 10.97
N HIS A 49 -15.36 -1.39 11.80
CA HIS A 49 -15.82 -2.62 12.46
C HIS A 49 -16.10 -3.79 11.47
N SER A 50 -16.30 -3.50 10.19
CA SER A 50 -16.36 -4.49 9.12
C SER A 50 -15.09 -4.50 8.26
N ALA A 51 -14.21 -5.47 8.51
CA ALA A 51 -12.97 -5.69 7.75
C ALA A 51 -13.19 -6.28 6.34
N ARG A 52 -14.42 -6.67 5.97
CA ARG A 52 -14.70 -7.37 4.69
C ARG A 52 -14.29 -6.56 3.46
N LYS A 53 -14.57 -5.26 3.45
CA LYS A 53 -14.28 -4.36 2.32
C LYS A 53 -12.77 -4.13 2.10
N PRO A 54 -11.98 -3.74 3.11
CA PRO A 54 -10.54 -3.58 2.94
C PRO A 54 -9.83 -4.91 2.64
N VAL A 55 -10.31 -6.03 3.18
CA VAL A 55 -9.79 -7.37 2.85
C VAL A 55 -10.05 -7.72 1.38
N LEU A 56 -11.27 -7.50 0.88
CA LEU A 56 -11.59 -7.71 -0.53
C LEU A 56 -10.74 -6.81 -1.44
N LEU A 57 -10.56 -5.54 -1.07
CA LEU A 57 -9.72 -4.61 -1.82
C LEU A 57 -8.26 -5.08 -1.86
N ALA A 58 -7.69 -5.48 -0.72
CA ALA A 58 -6.33 -6.02 -0.64
C ALA A 58 -6.17 -7.27 -1.53
N PHE A 59 -7.16 -8.16 -1.52
CA PHE A 59 -7.17 -9.36 -2.37
C PHE A 59 -7.20 -9.00 -3.86
N CYS A 60 -8.07 -8.09 -4.29
CA CYS A 60 -8.12 -7.63 -5.68
C CYS A 60 -6.80 -6.97 -6.12
N LEU A 61 -6.22 -6.12 -5.28
CA LEU A 61 -4.95 -5.45 -5.57
C LEU A 61 -3.78 -6.43 -5.60
N ALA A 62 -3.77 -7.45 -4.74
CA ALA A 62 -2.76 -8.49 -4.75
C ALA A 62 -2.80 -9.32 -6.05
N ILE A 63 -3.99 -9.66 -6.55
CA ILE A 63 -4.15 -10.35 -7.83
C ILE A 63 -3.63 -9.47 -8.97
N LEU A 64 -4.06 -8.22 -9.04
CA LEU A 64 -3.62 -7.27 -10.06
C LEU A 64 -2.11 -7.01 -10.02
N ARG A 65 -1.52 -6.95 -8.82
CA ARG A 65 -0.06 -6.89 -8.66
C ARG A 65 0.61 -8.13 -9.23
N SER A 66 0.12 -9.32 -8.88
CA SER A 66 0.71 -10.59 -9.32
C SER A 66 0.61 -10.82 -10.83
N SER A 67 -0.36 -10.21 -11.52
CA SER A 67 -0.43 -10.30 -12.99
C SER A 67 0.67 -9.53 -13.70
N VAL A 68 1.36 -8.61 -13.02
CA VAL A 68 2.35 -7.71 -13.65
C VAL A 68 3.72 -7.74 -12.99
N CYS A 69 3.80 -8.26 -11.78
CA CYS A 69 5.05 -8.46 -11.07
C CYS A 69 5.42 -9.94 -11.05
N LEU A 70 6.72 -10.25 -10.94
CA LEU A 70 7.23 -11.62 -10.76
C LEU A 70 6.84 -12.26 -9.40
N CYS A 71 5.99 -11.59 -8.62
CA CYS A 71 5.53 -12.07 -7.33
C CYS A 71 4.37 -13.04 -7.51
N SER A 72 4.45 -14.21 -6.87
CA SER A 72 3.32 -15.13 -6.83
C SER A 72 2.08 -14.46 -6.22
N PRO A 73 0.86 -14.89 -6.60
CA PRO A 73 -0.38 -14.36 -6.03
C PRO A 73 -0.43 -14.53 -4.51
N ILE A 74 0.15 -15.61 -3.99
CA ILE A 74 0.24 -15.88 -2.54
C ILE A 74 1.13 -14.84 -1.85
N ALA A 75 2.31 -14.57 -2.39
CA ALA A 75 3.22 -13.57 -1.82
C ALA A 75 2.66 -12.14 -1.93
N SER A 76 1.95 -11.83 -3.02
CA SER A 76 1.27 -10.55 -3.20
C SER A 76 0.13 -10.37 -2.18
N CYS A 77 -0.63 -11.42 -1.90
CA CYS A 77 -1.64 -11.39 -0.83
C CYS A 77 -0.97 -11.20 0.54
N ALA A 78 0.05 -12.01 0.85
CA ALA A 78 0.76 -11.97 2.14
C ALA A 78 1.36 -10.59 2.42
N SER A 79 1.95 -9.94 1.41
CA SER A 79 2.52 -8.60 1.55
C SER A 79 1.45 -7.53 1.80
N MET A 80 0.35 -7.53 1.03
CA MET A 80 -0.74 -6.56 1.21
C MET A 80 -1.47 -6.72 2.55
N PHE A 81 -1.73 -7.97 2.97
CA PHE A 81 -2.35 -8.23 4.28
C PHE A 81 -1.43 -7.87 5.44
N SER A 82 -0.15 -8.24 5.36
CA SER A 82 0.84 -7.87 6.37
C SER A 82 0.96 -6.34 6.50
N ALA A 83 0.96 -5.62 5.37
CA ALA A 83 0.99 -4.16 5.38
C ALA A 83 -0.23 -3.55 6.09
N LEU A 84 -1.43 -4.09 5.87
CA LEU A 84 -2.63 -3.65 6.56
C LEU A 84 -2.59 -3.97 8.06
N LEU A 85 -2.13 -5.15 8.45
CA LEU A 85 -2.03 -5.55 9.85
C LEU A 85 -1.04 -4.68 10.61
N VAL A 86 0.15 -4.45 10.04
CA VAL A 86 1.16 -3.57 10.63
C VAL A 86 0.63 -2.16 10.77
N ARG A 87 -0.02 -1.63 9.71
CA ARG A 87 -0.64 -0.32 9.76
C ARG A 87 -1.68 -0.22 10.88
N GLU A 88 -2.59 -1.17 10.97
CA GLU A 88 -3.66 -1.16 11.97
C GLU A 88 -3.09 -1.22 13.40
N ALA A 89 -2.14 -2.14 13.64
CA ALA A 89 -1.46 -2.26 14.92
C ALA A 89 -0.74 -0.96 15.32
N LEU A 90 -0.16 -0.25 14.35
CA LEU A 90 0.50 1.03 14.58
C LEU A 90 -0.49 2.16 14.84
N THR A 91 -1.61 2.24 14.10
CA THR A 91 -2.63 3.27 14.34
C THR A 91 -3.38 3.07 15.65
N LEU A 92 -3.44 1.85 16.19
CA LEU A 92 -3.96 1.61 17.54
C LEU A 92 -3.02 2.13 18.63
N ARG A 93 -1.72 2.25 18.36
CA ARG A 93 -0.70 2.66 19.34
C ARG A 93 -0.22 4.11 19.17
N LEU A 94 -0.34 4.68 17.98
CA LEU A 94 0.22 5.99 17.63
C LEU A 94 -0.91 6.98 17.32
N SER A 95 -0.82 8.18 17.89
CA SER A 95 -1.76 9.25 17.60
C SER A 95 -1.57 9.77 16.17
N ASP A 96 -2.61 9.71 15.33
CA ASP A 96 -2.62 10.20 13.94
C ASP A 96 -2.51 11.76 13.84
N SER A 97 -2.21 12.45 14.95
CA SER A 97 -2.20 13.91 15.06
C SER A 97 -0.97 14.57 14.43
N LEU A 98 0.19 13.89 14.48
CA LEU A 98 1.47 14.43 14.01
C LEU A 98 1.92 13.79 12.69
N PHE A 99 2.55 14.60 11.84
CA PHE A 99 3.14 14.15 10.56
C PHE A 99 4.11 12.97 10.76
N VAL A 100 4.95 13.05 11.79
CA VAL A 100 5.96 12.03 12.11
C VAL A 100 5.32 10.65 12.32
N TYR A 101 4.15 10.60 12.98
CA TYR A 101 3.44 9.34 13.21
C TYR A 101 2.79 8.77 11.95
N ARG A 102 2.25 9.62 11.06
CA ARG A 102 1.73 9.15 9.77
C ARG A 102 2.83 8.65 8.86
N PHE A 103 3.98 9.34 8.88
CA PHE A 103 5.17 8.95 8.15
C PHE A 103 5.69 7.60 8.65
N SER A 104 5.92 7.45 9.95
CA SER A 104 6.40 6.19 10.53
C SER A 104 5.41 5.04 10.29
N CYS A 105 4.11 5.30 10.38
CA CYS A 105 3.09 4.31 10.06
C CYS A 105 3.16 3.85 8.59
N GLY A 106 3.29 4.79 7.64
CA GLY A 106 3.43 4.46 6.22
C GLY A 106 4.74 3.71 5.91
N VAL A 107 5.85 4.14 6.50
CA VAL A 107 7.15 3.46 6.39
C VAL A 107 7.04 2.03 6.91
N LEU A 108 6.64 1.84 8.16
CA LEU A 108 6.58 0.52 8.80
C LEU A 108 5.58 -0.41 8.12
N ALA A 109 4.44 0.10 7.65
CA ALA A 109 3.47 -0.70 6.89
C ALA A 109 4.03 -1.19 5.54
N SER A 110 5.00 -0.47 4.95
CA SER A 110 5.62 -0.88 3.69
C SER A 110 6.80 -1.85 3.84
N VAL A 111 7.36 -1.99 5.06
CA VAL A 111 8.48 -2.89 5.34
C VAL A 111 8.18 -4.36 5.03
N PRO A 112 7.05 -4.96 5.48
CA PRO A 112 6.75 -6.37 5.18
C PRO A 112 6.75 -6.68 3.68
N MET A 113 6.22 -5.74 2.88
CA MET A 113 6.16 -5.87 1.44
C MET A 113 7.55 -5.78 0.81
N ALA A 114 8.38 -4.83 1.26
CA ALA A 114 9.76 -4.72 0.80
C ALA A 114 10.58 -5.98 1.13
N LEU A 115 10.40 -6.58 2.31
CA LEU A 115 11.10 -7.81 2.70
C LEU A 115 10.71 -9.01 1.82
N ILE A 116 9.41 -9.16 1.53
CA ILE A 116 8.91 -10.21 0.63
C ILE A 116 9.46 -9.99 -0.78
N ASP A 117 9.45 -8.76 -1.28
CA ASP A 117 9.96 -8.44 -2.61
C ASP A 117 11.48 -8.67 -2.72
N ILE A 118 12.26 -8.36 -1.69
CA ILE A 118 13.70 -8.66 -1.63
C ILE A 118 13.94 -10.18 -1.70
N ASN A 119 13.17 -10.96 -0.94
CA ASN A 119 13.29 -12.42 -0.94
C ASN A 119 12.98 -13.00 -2.33
N ILE A 120 11.90 -12.53 -2.97
CA ILE A 120 11.53 -12.96 -4.32
C ILE A 120 12.60 -12.54 -5.34
N ALA A 121 13.10 -11.30 -5.27
CA ALA A 121 14.17 -10.84 -6.13
C ALA A 121 15.44 -11.71 -5.99
N GLY A 122 15.78 -12.13 -4.77
CA GLY A 122 16.87 -13.06 -4.50
C GLY A 122 16.67 -14.44 -5.14
N GLN A 123 15.45 -14.98 -5.10
CA GLN A 123 15.11 -16.26 -5.76
C GLN A 123 15.27 -16.20 -7.28
N TYR A 124 15.00 -15.04 -7.89
CA TYR A 124 15.16 -14.81 -9.34
C TYR A 124 16.51 -14.18 -9.72
N GLN A 125 17.48 -14.12 -8.80
CA GLN A 125 18.82 -13.53 -9.01
C GLN A 125 18.81 -12.06 -9.48
N LEU A 126 17.72 -11.33 -9.25
CA LEU A 126 17.59 -9.92 -9.61
C LEU A 126 18.32 -9.04 -8.59
N HIS A 127 19.40 -8.40 -9.05
CA HIS A 127 20.22 -7.54 -8.21
C HIS A 127 19.65 -6.12 -8.18
N VAL A 128 18.81 -5.84 -7.18
CA VAL A 128 18.35 -4.48 -6.88
C VAL A 128 19.05 -3.99 -5.61
N PRO A 129 19.81 -2.88 -5.65
CA PRO A 129 20.54 -2.39 -4.49
C PRO A 129 19.59 -2.03 -3.33
N TYR A 130 20.02 -2.32 -2.10
CA TYR A 130 19.26 -2.04 -0.87
C TYR A 130 18.82 -0.57 -0.73
N SER A 131 19.63 0.37 -1.25
CA SER A 131 19.29 1.80 -1.26
C SER A 131 17.97 2.10 -1.98
N ILE A 132 17.65 1.38 -3.05
CA ILE A 132 16.40 1.54 -3.79
C ILE A 132 15.22 1.07 -2.95
N TRP A 133 15.35 -0.06 -2.25
CA TRP A 133 14.28 -0.57 -1.38
C TRP A 133 13.98 0.40 -0.24
N VAL A 134 15.04 0.91 0.41
CA VAL A 134 14.92 1.95 1.44
C VAL A 134 14.23 3.19 0.89
N TRP A 135 14.63 3.64 -0.30
CA TRP A 135 14.03 4.81 -0.94
C TRP A 135 12.53 4.63 -1.22
N ARG A 136 12.12 3.47 -1.75
CA ARG A 136 10.71 3.16 -2.00
C ARG A 136 9.87 3.15 -0.73
N VAL A 137 10.40 2.57 0.34
CA VAL A 137 9.76 2.53 1.67
C VAL A 137 9.59 3.95 2.24
N LEU A 138 10.63 4.77 2.17
CA LEU A 138 10.60 6.18 2.62
C LEU A 138 9.63 7.03 1.79
N LEU A 139 9.63 6.88 0.47
CA LEU A 139 8.67 7.54 -0.42
C LEU A 139 7.23 7.13 -0.13
N THR A 140 7.00 5.84 0.15
CA THR A 140 5.67 5.35 0.54
C THR A 140 5.20 6.05 1.80
N GLY A 141 6.06 6.11 2.83
CA GLY A 141 5.79 6.86 4.06
C GLY A 141 5.52 8.34 3.84
N LEU A 142 6.31 8.99 2.98
CA LEU A 142 6.17 10.42 2.64
C LEU A 142 4.82 10.69 1.98
N VAL A 143 4.46 9.92 0.95
CA VAL A 143 3.19 10.07 0.23
C VAL A 143 2.02 9.83 1.17
N VAL A 144 2.07 8.79 2.00
CA VAL A 144 1.03 8.53 3.00
C VAL A 144 0.92 9.70 3.98
N ALA A 145 2.02 10.24 4.49
CA ALA A 145 2.00 11.34 5.45
C ALA A 145 1.45 12.65 4.87
N LEU A 146 1.77 12.94 3.60
CA LEU A 146 1.32 14.15 2.89
C LEU A 146 -0.15 14.07 2.46
N VAL A 147 -0.56 12.94 1.86
CA VAL A 147 -1.88 12.78 1.26
C VAL A 147 -2.94 12.47 2.31
N LYS A 148 -2.59 11.72 3.35
CA LYS A 148 -3.51 11.38 4.44
C LYS A 148 -3.62 12.58 5.39
N ARG A 149 -4.46 13.56 5.02
CA ARG A 149 -4.87 14.67 5.92
C ARG A 149 -5.76 14.14 7.05
N ARG A 150 -5.78 14.87 8.19
CA ARG A 150 -6.66 14.60 9.34
C ARG A 150 -8.05 14.21 8.82
N ALA A 151 -8.57 13.08 9.26
CA ALA A 151 -10.00 12.84 9.18
C ALA A 151 -10.70 13.83 10.15
N THR A 152 -10.96 15.07 9.71
CA THR A 152 -11.84 16.02 10.41
C THR A 152 -13.32 15.67 10.18
N GLY A 153 -13.65 14.39 10.22
CA GLY A 153 -15.00 13.88 10.03
C GLY A 153 -14.98 12.36 9.94
N PRO A 154 -15.92 11.66 10.60
CA PRO A 154 -15.95 10.22 10.55
C PRO A 154 -16.19 9.77 9.10
N MET A 155 -15.19 9.08 8.53
CA MET A 155 -15.22 8.51 7.17
C MET A 155 -16.30 7.43 7.01
N PHE A 156 -16.82 6.94 8.14
CA PHE A 156 -18.08 6.23 8.26
C PHE A 156 -19.07 7.19 8.90
N GLY A 157 -20.00 7.74 8.14
CA GLY A 157 -21.12 8.46 8.69
C GLY A 157 -21.87 7.55 9.67
N GLY A 158 -21.53 7.68 10.95
CA GLY A 158 -22.41 7.27 12.03
C GLY A 158 -23.63 8.15 11.92
N LYS A 159 -24.68 7.62 11.29
CA LYS A 159 -26.01 8.01 11.69
C LYS A 159 -26.23 7.31 13.04
N ARG A 160 -26.27 8.14 14.09
CA ARG A 160 -26.94 7.77 15.34
C ARG A 160 -28.34 7.27 15.03
#